data_AF-A0A087GBG6-F1
#
_entry.id   AF-A0A087GBG6-F1
#
_cell.length_a   1.000
_cell.length_b   1.000
_cell.length_c   1.000
_cell.angle_alpha   90.00
_cell.angle_beta   90.00
_cell.angle_gamma   90.00
#
_symmetry.space_group_name_H-M   'P 1'
#
loop_
_entity.id
_entity.type
_entity.pdbx_description
1 polymer ?
#
loop_
_entity_poly.entity_id
_entity_poly.type
_entity_poly.pdbx_seq_one_letter_code
_entity_poly.pdbx_strand_id
1 'polypeptide(L)'
;MKCVCEIINKGIEATIDMQKLVKVAADCGRPLAHGSQCGSYRVPSCETGNTMCTVTNSYGAFPDRSICRVAKVEYPKMEAELVSMVAAATRAGQKIRVVTRYSHSIPKLVCTDGNDGILISTKLLDQVVRADLEA
;
A
#
# COMPACT_ATOMS: atom_id res chain seq x y z
N MET A 1 2.80 18.84 -17.79
CA MET A 1 3.89 17.85 -17.66
C MET A 1 3.35 16.49 -18.05
N LYS A 2 4.02 15.76 -18.95
CA LYS A 2 3.58 14.43 -19.39
C LYS A 2 3.65 13.41 -18.24
N CYS A 3 2.67 12.51 -18.15
CA CYS A 3 2.73 11.41 -17.20
C CYS A 3 3.91 10.49 -17.58
N VAL A 4 4.68 9.97 -16.62
CA VAL A 4 5.83 9.10 -16.91
C VAL A 4 5.45 7.94 -17.82
N CYS A 5 4.24 7.41 -17.63
CA CYS A 5 3.69 6.30 -18.41
C CYS A 5 3.36 6.62 -19.88
N GLU A 6 3.26 7.91 -20.25
CA GLU A 6 3.10 8.32 -21.65
C GLU A 6 4.41 8.24 -22.45
N ILE A 7 5.54 8.17 -21.75
CA ILE A 7 6.88 8.14 -22.33
C ILE A 7 7.40 6.69 -22.39
N ILE A 8 6.96 5.84 -21.47
CA ILE A 8 7.33 4.42 -21.39
C ILE A 8 6.92 3.71 -22.68
N ASN A 9 7.91 3.15 -23.38
CA ASN A 9 7.73 2.29 -24.54
C ASN A 9 8.57 1.01 -24.38
N LYS A 10 8.42 0.04 -25.29
CA LYS A 10 9.11 -1.26 -25.20
C LYS A 10 10.64 -1.15 -25.11
N GLY A 11 11.25 -0.15 -25.76
CA GLY A 11 12.70 0.06 -25.70
C GLY A 11 13.16 0.53 -24.32
N ILE A 12 12.38 1.41 -23.69
CA ILE A 12 12.65 1.89 -22.33
C ILE A 12 12.44 0.76 -21.32
N GLU A 13 11.36 -0.02 -21.45
CA GLU A 13 11.06 -1.16 -20.56
C GLU A 13 12.15 -2.23 -20.57
N ALA A 14 12.85 -2.42 -21.69
CA ALA A 14 13.99 -3.34 -21.78
C ALA A 14 15.23 -2.82 -21.03
N THR A 15 15.29 -1.53 -20.71
CA THR A 15 16.46 -0.88 -20.08
C THR A 15 16.22 -0.58 -18.60
N ILE A 16 14.98 -0.30 -18.20
CA ILE A 16 14.65 0.10 -16.82
C ILE A 16 13.93 -1.00 -16.05
N ASP A 17 14.27 -1.10 -14.76
CA ASP A 17 13.51 -1.91 -13.81
C ASP A 17 12.23 -1.15 -13.41
N MET A 18 11.08 -1.64 -13.90
CA MET A 18 9.79 -1.00 -13.65
C MET A 18 9.38 -1.03 -12.16
N GLN A 19 9.84 -2.01 -11.37
CA GLN A 19 9.60 -2.01 -9.92
C GLN A 19 10.35 -0.87 -9.24
N LYS A 20 11.61 -0.63 -9.64
CA LYS A 20 12.39 0.52 -9.16
C LYS A 20 11.77 1.84 -9.59
N LEU A 21 11.28 1.94 -10.83
CA LEU A 21 10.59 3.15 -11.31
C LEU A 21 9.38 3.50 -10.44
N VAL A 22 8.52 2.52 -10.15
CA VAL A 22 7.33 2.70 -9.29
C VAL A 22 7.73 3.19 -7.90
N LYS A 23 8.79 2.61 -7.33
CA LYS A 23 9.32 3.01 -6.02
C LYS A 23 9.83 4.45 -6.04
N VAL A 24 10.67 4.79 -7.00
CA VAL A 24 11.22 6.15 -7.15
C VAL A 24 10.11 7.18 -7.35
N ALA A 25 9.11 6.87 -8.19
CA ALA A 25 7.96 7.76 -8.40
C ALA A 25 7.19 8.01 -7.09
N ALA A 26 7.03 6.98 -6.25
CA ALA A 26 6.41 7.12 -4.93
C ALA A 26 7.25 7.95 -3.95
N ASP A 27 8.58 7.75 -3.93
CA ASP A 27 9.51 8.50 -3.10
C ASP A 27 9.57 9.98 -3.53
N CYS A 28 9.43 10.26 -4.83
CA CYS A 28 9.31 11.61 -5.39
C CYS A 28 7.91 12.25 -5.21
N GLY A 29 7.00 11.60 -4.48
CA GLY A 29 5.66 12.14 -4.19
C GLY A 29 4.68 12.09 -5.37
N ARG A 30 5.02 11.37 -6.44
CA ARG A 30 4.15 11.14 -7.61
C ARG A 30 3.92 9.63 -7.81
N PRO A 31 3.32 8.94 -6.82
CA PRO A 31 3.13 7.50 -6.91
C PRO A 31 2.22 7.15 -8.09
N LEU A 32 2.57 6.08 -8.81
CA LEU A 32 1.65 5.46 -9.75
C LEU A 32 0.50 4.82 -8.97
N ALA A 33 -0.72 4.91 -9.52
CA ALA A 33 -1.88 4.31 -8.89
C ALA A 33 -1.72 2.78 -8.85
N HIS A 34 -2.06 2.16 -7.72
CA HIS A 34 -2.08 0.70 -7.59
C HIS A 34 -3.02 0.10 -8.66
N GLY A 35 -2.61 -1.00 -9.31
CA GLY A 35 -3.39 -1.68 -10.33
C GLY A 35 -3.42 -1.00 -11.70
N SER A 36 -2.84 0.21 -11.83
CA SER A 36 -2.75 0.94 -13.10
C SER A 36 -1.74 0.29 -14.07
N GLN A 37 -1.93 0.54 -15.36
CA GLN A 37 -1.00 0.12 -16.41
C GLN A 37 -0.08 1.28 -16.81
N CYS A 38 1.20 0.99 -16.99
CA CYS A 38 2.24 1.92 -17.39
C CYS A 38 3.08 1.25 -18.47
N GLY A 39 2.75 1.50 -19.74
CA GLY A 39 3.26 0.67 -20.84
C GLY A 39 2.71 -0.77 -20.76
N SER A 40 3.59 -1.77 -20.84
CA SER A 40 3.27 -3.19 -20.62
C SER A 40 3.29 -3.59 -19.14
N TYR A 41 3.82 -2.75 -18.26
CA TYR A 41 3.92 -3.03 -16.84
C TYR A 41 2.63 -2.70 -16.08
N ARG A 42 2.15 -3.64 -15.25
CA ARG A 42 1.03 -3.42 -14.33
C ARG A 42 1.55 -3.14 -12.93
N VAL A 43 1.21 -1.98 -12.37
CA VAL A 43 1.57 -1.60 -11.00
C VAL A 43 0.92 -2.59 -10.03
N PRO A 44 1.69 -3.26 -9.16
CA PRO A 44 1.15 -4.21 -8.21
C PRO A 44 0.01 -3.60 -7.38
N SER A 45 -1.17 -4.24 -7.44
CA SER A 45 -2.27 -4.02 -6.51
C SER A 45 -2.51 -5.27 -5.66
N CYS A 46 -2.80 -5.03 -4.38
CA CYS A 46 -3.24 -6.04 -3.44
C CYS A 46 -4.76 -6.10 -3.44
N GLU A 47 -5.33 -6.68 -4.49
CA GLU A 47 -6.76 -6.78 -4.73
C GLU A 47 -7.27 -8.21 -4.51
N THR A 48 -8.55 -8.31 -4.15
CA THR A 48 -9.24 -9.57 -3.91
C THR A 48 -9.21 -10.42 -5.18
N GLY A 49 -8.64 -11.63 -5.09
CA GLY A 49 -8.74 -12.65 -6.13
C GLY A 49 -7.49 -12.97 -6.94
N ASN A 50 -6.30 -12.38 -6.67
CA ASN A 50 -5.09 -12.89 -7.34
C ASN A 50 -3.69 -12.65 -6.72
N THR A 51 -3.52 -12.09 -5.53
CA THR A 51 -2.17 -11.97 -4.95
C THR A 51 -2.20 -12.05 -3.42
N MET A 52 -1.65 -13.13 -2.85
CA MET A 52 -1.19 -13.10 -1.45
C MET A 52 -0.14 -12.00 -1.33
N CYS A 53 -0.49 -10.89 -0.70
CA CYS A 53 0.40 -9.74 -0.60
C CYS A 53 1.39 -9.91 0.54
N THR A 54 2.67 -9.73 0.24
CA THR A 54 3.73 -9.78 1.26
C THR A 54 4.00 -8.39 1.79
N VAL A 55 3.92 -8.23 3.10
CA VAL A 55 4.26 -6.97 3.78
C VAL A 55 5.77 -6.92 3.98
N THR A 56 6.39 -5.83 3.51
CA THR A 56 7.82 -5.56 3.68
C THR A 56 8.02 -4.23 4.40
N ASN A 57 9.00 -4.15 5.31
CA ASN A 57 9.39 -2.90 5.96
C ASN A 57 10.73 -2.38 5.38
N SER A 58 11.20 -1.22 5.85
CA SER A 58 12.48 -0.62 5.43
C SER A 58 13.70 -1.43 5.84
N TYR A 59 13.58 -2.24 6.90
CA TYR A 59 14.61 -3.15 7.38
C TYR A 59 14.68 -4.46 6.55
N GLY A 60 13.76 -4.66 5.61
CA GLY A 60 13.67 -5.87 4.80
C GLY A 60 12.77 -6.94 5.46
N ALA A 61 13.36 -8.09 5.78
CA ALA A 61 12.65 -9.17 6.47
C ALA A 61 12.48 -8.85 7.96
N PHE A 62 11.39 -9.34 8.55
CA PHE A 62 11.22 -9.28 10.00
C PHE A 62 12.32 -10.08 10.73
N PRO A 63 12.64 -9.76 11.99
CA PRO A 63 13.75 -10.41 12.72
C PRO A 63 13.68 -11.94 12.78
N ASP A 64 12.48 -12.51 12.83
CA ASP A 64 12.25 -13.96 12.83
C ASP A 64 12.12 -14.58 11.42
N ARG A 65 12.40 -13.78 10.39
CA ARG A 65 12.34 -14.13 8.96
C ARG A 65 10.98 -14.63 8.47
N SER A 66 9.92 -14.50 9.26
CA SER A 66 8.60 -14.95 8.83
C SER A 66 8.02 -14.00 7.79
N ILE A 67 7.33 -14.59 6.82
CA ILE A 67 6.63 -13.84 5.77
C ILE A 67 5.28 -13.41 6.33
N CYS A 68 5.01 -12.11 6.25
CA CYS A 68 3.73 -11.52 6.61
C CYS A 68 2.87 -11.43 5.36
N ARG A 69 1.82 -12.26 5.26
CA ARG A 69 0.91 -12.26 4.11
C ARG A 69 -0.45 -11.71 4.49
N VAL A 70 -1.08 -11.01 3.56
CA VAL A 70 -2.43 -10.46 3.69
C VAL A 70 -3.23 -10.68 2.42
N ALA A 71 -4.54 -10.82 2.56
CA ALA A 71 -5.45 -11.08 1.45
C ALA A 71 -5.76 -9.83 0.63
N LYS A 72 -5.77 -8.66 1.27
CA LYS A 72 -6.11 -7.38 0.63
C LYS A 72 -5.53 -6.20 1.40
N VAL A 73 -5.29 -5.09 0.69
CA VAL A 73 -5.01 -3.78 1.31
C VAL A 73 -6.02 -2.75 0.81
N GLU A 74 -6.60 -1.99 1.73
CA GLU A 74 -7.47 -0.85 1.46
C GLU A 74 -6.72 0.48 1.69
N TYR A 75 -7.05 1.50 0.91
CA TYR A 75 -6.40 2.82 0.95
C TYR A 75 -7.44 3.94 1.03
N PRO A 76 -8.03 4.20 2.21
CA PRO A 76 -8.99 5.29 2.37
C PRO A 76 -8.35 6.66 2.11
N LYS A 77 -9.12 7.55 1.50
CA LYS A 77 -8.74 8.95 1.24
C LYS A 77 -9.38 9.94 2.21
N MET A 78 -10.45 9.51 2.88
CA MET A 78 -11.19 10.32 3.85
C MET A 78 -11.63 9.49 5.05
N GLU A 79 -11.92 10.14 6.17
CA GLU A 79 -12.32 9.46 7.40
C GLU A 79 -13.59 8.63 7.24
N ALA A 80 -14.57 9.09 6.46
CA ALA A 80 -15.80 8.33 6.23
C ALA A 80 -15.53 7.00 5.49
N GLU A 81 -14.59 6.98 4.55
CA GLU A 81 -14.16 5.75 3.88
C GLU A 81 -13.47 4.80 4.86
N LEU A 82 -12.59 5.32 5.71
CA LEU A 82 -11.93 4.54 6.75
C LEU A 82 -12.94 3.87 7.68
N VAL A 83 -13.91 4.64 8.20
CA VAL A 83 -14.98 4.13 9.07
C VAL A 83 -15.82 3.06 8.35
N SER A 84 -16.20 3.32 7.09
CA SER A 84 -16.96 2.38 6.27
C SER A 84 -16.20 1.06 6.04
N MET A 85 -14.91 1.13 5.72
CA MET A 85 -14.05 -0.04 5.51
C MET A 85 -13.89 -0.87 6.79
N VAL A 86 -13.65 -0.22 7.93
CA VAL A 86 -13.58 -0.90 9.24
C VAL A 86 -14.91 -1.59 9.53
N ALA A 87 -16.04 -0.89 9.41
CA ALA A 87 -17.36 -1.44 9.67
C ALA A 87 -17.71 -2.63 8.74
N ALA A 88 -17.36 -2.54 7.45
CA ALA A 88 -17.56 -3.64 6.51
C ALA A 88 -16.74 -4.88 6.89
N ALA A 89 -15.45 -4.70 7.20
CA ALA A 89 -14.57 -5.78 7.56
C ALA A 89 -14.91 -6.42 8.91
N THR A 90 -15.36 -5.61 9.89
CA THR A 90 -15.90 -6.11 11.17
C THR A 90 -17.16 -6.94 10.95
N ARG A 91 -18.11 -6.46 10.13
CA ARG A 91 -19.32 -7.24 9.78
C ARG A 91 -18.99 -8.55 9.07
N ALA A 92 -17.93 -8.57 8.27
CA ALA A 92 -17.44 -9.77 7.59
C ALA A 92 -16.57 -10.68 8.48
N GLY A 93 -16.32 -10.31 9.75
CA GLY A 93 -15.49 -11.10 10.66
C GLY A 93 -14.01 -11.18 10.25
N GLN A 94 -13.54 -10.26 9.40
CA GLN A 94 -12.17 -10.26 8.90
C GLN A 94 -11.19 -9.78 9.98
N LYS A 95 -9.98 -10.34 9.99
CA LYS A 95 -8.87 -9.82 10.80
C LYS A 95 -8.33 -8.56 10.12
N ILE A 96 -8.21 -7.46 10.87
CA ILE A 96 -7.84 -6.15 10.34
C ILE A 96 -6.62 -5.60 11.09
N ARG A 97 -5.68 -4.98 10.38
CA ARG A 97 -4.68 -4.08 10.96
C ARG A 97 -4.73 -2.73 10.25
N VAL A 98 -4.77 -1.66 11.05
CA VAL A 98 -4.58 -0.29 10.53
C VAL A 98 -3.09 0.00 10.51
N VAL A 99 -2.59 0.47 9.37
CA VAL A 99 -1.15 0.61 9.13
C VAL A 99 -0.85 2.00 8.61
N THR A 100 0.29 2.55 9.01
CA THR A 100 0.74 3.84 8.51
C THR A 100 1.12 3.76 7.04
N ARG A 101 1.35 4.92 6.42
CA ARG A 101 1.85 5.04 5.04
C ARG A 101 2.99 4.08 4.69
N TYR A 102 3.90 3.83 5.63
CA TYR A 102 5.09 3.02 5.42
C TYR A 102 5.05 1.67 6.11
N SER A 103 4.15 1.48 7.09
CA SER A 103 3.97 0.21 7.78
C SER A 103 5.26 -0.34 8.41
N HIS A 104 6.16 0.55 8.86
CA HIS A 104 7.43 0.16 9.45
C HIS A 104 7.26 -0.23 10.92
N SER A 105 7.70 -1.43 11.26
CA SER A 105 7.75 -1.91 12.63
C SER A 105 8.84 -2.98 12.78
N ILE A 106 9.55 -2.96 13.91
CA ILE A 106 10.51 -4.02 14.26
C ILE A 106 9.75 -5.28 14.68
N PRO A 107 8.77 -5.20 15.62
CA PRO A 107 7.84 -6.31 15.82
C PRO A 107 6.82 -6.38 14.67
N LYS A 108 6.19 -7.54 14.48
CA LYS A 108 5.21 -7.78 13.40
C LYS A 108 3.82 -7.16 13.66
N LEU A 109 3.73 -5.93 14.17
CA LEU A 109 2.45 -5.29 14.51
C LEU A 109 1.55 -5.06 13.29
N VAL A 110 2.17 -4.95 12.12
CA VAL A 110 1.48 -4.80 10.84
C VAL A 110 0.77 -6.08 10.40
N CYS A 111 1.18 -7.24 10.92
CA CYS A 111 0.65 -8.53 10.48
C CYS A 111 -0.70 -8.83 11.13
N THR A 112 -1.60 -9.35 10.31
CA THR A 112 -2.80 -10.03 10.79
C THR A 112 -2.44 -11.43 11.25
N ASP A 113 -3.28 -12.02 12.10
CA ASP A 113 -3.15 -13.43 12.44
C ASP A 113 -3.54 -14.26 11.21
N GLY A 114 -2.59 -15.02 10.68
CA GLY A 114 -2.77 -15.79 9.45
C GLY A 114 -2.66 -14.94 8.17
N ASN A 115 -3.12 -15.52 7.05
CA ASN A 115 -2.92 -14.96 5.70
C ASN A 115 -4.17 -14.28 5.12
N ASP A 116 -5.33 -14.47 5.74
CA ASP A 116 -6.63 -14.06 5.19
C ASP A 116 -7.09 -12.67 5.69
N GLY A 117 -6.28 -12.04 6.54
CA GLY A 117 -6.56 -10.71 7.06
C GLY A 117 -6.35 -9.62 6.02
N ILE A 118 -6.90 -8.44 6.33
CA ILE A 118 -6.79 -7.24 5.50
C ILE A 118 -6.00 -6.15 6.22
N LEU A 119 -5.32 -5.30 5.44
CA LEU A 119 -4.72 -4.08 5.94
C LEU A 119 -5.52 -2.87 5.50
N ILE A 120 -5.62 -1.88 6.39
CA ILE A 120 -6.15 -0.56 6.04
C ILE A 120 -4.99 0.43 6.17
N SER A 121 -4.49 0.93 5.04
CA SER A 121 -3.33 1.81 5.00
C SER A 121 -3.74 3.27 4.93
N THR A 122 -3.28 4.06 5.89
CA THR A 122 -3.51 5.52 5.92
C THR A 122 -2.63 6.29 4.92
N LYS A 123 -2.00 5.62 3.96
CA LYS A 123 -1.13 6.23 2.95
C LYS A 123 -1.78 7.39 2.19
N LEU A 124 -3.08 7.28 1.91
CA LEU A 124 -3.85 8.28 1.15
C LEU A 124 -4.73 9.17 2.04
N LEU A 125 -4.70 8.96 3.36
CA LEU A 125 -5.39 9.80 4.33
C LEU A 125 -4.43 10.92 4.75
N ASP A 126 -4.40 12.00 3.96
CA ASP A 126 -3.38 13.07 4.02
C ASP A 126 -3.87 14.36 4.70
N GLN A 127 -5.01 14.30 5.40
CA GLN A 127 -5.49 15.43 6.18
C GLN A 127 -4.54 15.74 7.34
N VAL A 128 -4.10 17.00 7.42
CA VAL A 128 -3.24 17.50 8.49
C VAL A 128 -4.11 17.98 9.64
N VAL A 129 -3.97 17.33 10.81
CA VAL A 129 -4.57 17.83 12.06
C VAL A 129 -3.80 19.09 12.48
N ARG A 130 -4.53 20.19 12.70
CA ARG A 130 -3.96 21.43 13.24
C ARG A 130 -4.10 21.40 14.76
N ALA A 131 -3.03 21.79 15.45
CA ALA A 131 -3.13 22.08 16.87
C ALA A 131 -3.71 23.49 17.03
N ASP A 132 -4.83 23.61 17.74
CA ASP A 132 -5.32 24.91 18.18
C ASP A 132 -4.38 25.44 19.26
N LEU A 133 -4.11 26.74 19.22
CA LEU A 133 -3.18 27.40 20.16
C LEU A 133 -3.83 27.73 21.51
N GLU A 134 -5.12 27.41 21.70
CA GLU A 134 -5.89 27.82 22.88
C GLU A 134 -6.38 26.62 23.69
N ALA A 135 -6.17 26.72 25.01
CA ALA A 135 -6.61 25.81 26.05
C ALA A 135 -7.54 26.56 27.01
#